data_AF-A0A1H8WJH5-F1
#
_entry.id   AF-A0A1H8WJH5-F1
#
_cell.length_a   1.000
_cell.length_b   1.000
_cell.length_c   1.000
_cell.angle_alpha   90.00
_cell.angle_beta   90.00
_cell.angle_gamma   90.00
#
_symmetry.space_group_name_H-M   'P 1'
#
loop_
_entity.id
_entity.type
_entity.pdbx_description
1 polymer ?
#
loop_
_entity_poly.entity_id
_entity_poly.type
_entity_poly.pdbx_seq_one_letter_code
_entity_poly.pdbx_strand_id
1 'polypeptide(L)' 'MARDTTQMFEAVAREHLFVETLETRNRDALDFTEVSVWGIRAALEAAFEAGRRAGNAPRDPAQIAEG' A
#
# COMPACT_ATOMS: atom_id res chain seq x y z
N MET A 1 -9.59 -9.52 -11.26
CA MET A 1 -8.37 -9.27 -10.48
C MET A 1 -8.66 -8.13 -9.53
N ALA A 2 -8.65 -8.38 -8.21
CA ALA A 2 -8.71 -7.28 -7.25
C ALA A 2 -7.60 -6.29 -7.61
N ARG A 3 -7.88 -4.97 -7.58
CA ARG A 3 -6.81 -3.96 -7.69
C ARG A 3 -5.71 -4.38 -6.74
N ASP A 4 -4.49 -4.54 -7.24
CA ASP A 4 -3.43 -5.23 -6.50
C ASP A 4 -2.91 -4.32 -5.38
N THR A 5 -3.71 -4.28 -4.31
CA THR A 5 -3.62 -3.31 -3.22
C THR A 5 -2.38 -3.61 -2.39
N THR A 6 -1.97 -4.89 -2.37
CA THR A 6 -0.71 -5.36 -1.78
C THR A 6 0.49 -4.66 -2.40
N GLN A 7 0.59 -4.64 -3.73
CA GLN A 7 1.70 -3.96 -4.42
C GLN A 7 1.73 -2.45 -4.11
N MET A 8 0.55 -1.82 -3.98
CA MET A 8 0.46 -0.40 -3.60
C MET A 8 0.95 -0.16 -2.16
N PHE A 9 0.56 -1.03 -1.22
CA PHE A 9 1.01 -0.92 0.17
C PHE A 9 2.51 -1.17 0.30
N GLU A 10 3.06 -2.14 -0.42
CA GLU A 10 4.51 -2.39 -0.42
C GLU A 10 5.30 -1.21 -0.97
N ALA A 11 4.80 -0.54 -2.02
CA ALA A 11 5.44 0.66 -2.54
C ALA A 11 5.46 1.79 -1.50
N VAL A 12 4.31 2.06 -0.86
CA VAL A 12 4.17 3.08 0.19
C VAL A 12 5.07 2.76 1.39
N ALA A 13 5.12 1.51 1.82
CA ALA A 13 5.94 1.08 2.94
C ALA A 13 7.44 1.23 2.64
N ARG A 14 7.88 0.89 1.44
CA ARG A 14 9.27 1.04 1.01
C ARG A 14 9.69 2.50 0.93
N GLU A 15 8.81 3.37 0.43
CA GLU A 15 9.10 4.80 0.24
C GLU A 15 9.10 5.60 1.55
N HIS A 16 8.15 5.33 2.46
CA HIS A 16 7.93 6.16 3.64
C HIS A 16 8.38 5.53 4.96
N LEU A 17 8.37 4.20 5.05
CA LEU A 17 8.77 3.46 6.26
C LEU A 17 10.16 2.81 6.12
N PHE A 18 10.72 2.78 4.91
CA PHE A 18 12.01 2.16 4.58
C PHE A 18 12.09 0.68 4.95
N VAL A 19 10.95 -0.01 4.96
CA VAL A 19 10.86 -1.46 5.16
C VAL A 19 10.88 -2.18 3.80
N GLU A 20 11.52 -3.33 3.74
CA GLU A 20 11.70 -4.09 2.50
C GLU A 20 10.41 -4.78 2.05
N THR A 21 9.67 -5.33 3.00
CA THR A 21 8.42 -6.08 2.80
C THR A 21 7.45 -5.85 3.95
N LEU A 22 6.17 -6.11 3.69
CA LEU A 22 5.10 -6.17 4.70
C LEU A 22 4.76 -7.61 5.12
N GLU A 23 5.45 -8.60 4.56
CA GLU A 23 5.29 -10.01 4.95
C GLU A 23 5.92 -10.30 6.32
N THR A 24 5.19 -11.01 7.18
CA THR A 24 5.73 -11.50 8.46
C THR A 24 6.73 -12.63 8.24
N ARG A 25 7.94 -12.48 8.76
CA ARG A 25 9.03 -13.44 8.61
C ARG A 25 9.23 -14.33 9.85
N ASN A 26 8.50 -14.07 10.93
CA ASN A 26 8.64 -14.72 12.24
C ASN A 26 10.06 -14.61 12.80
N ARG A 27 10.66 -13.45 12.62
CA ARG A 27 12.03 -13.12 13.01
C ARG A 27 12.01 -11.72 13.60
N ASP A 28 12.17 -11.63 14.92
CA ASP A 28 12.03 -10.35 15.64
C ASP A 28 12.80 -9.21 14.98
N ALA A 29 14.08 -9.40 14.67
CA ALA A 29 14.92 -8.36 14.06
C ALA A 29 14.54 -7.96 12.62
N LEU A 30 13.70 -8.74 11.94
CA LEU A 30 13.20 -8.44 10.59
C LEU A 30 11.75 -7.93 10.60
N ASP A 31 10.96 -8.30 11.61
CA ASP A 31 9.54 -7.94 11.75
C ASP A 31 9.32 -6.70 12.62
N PHE A 32 10.23 -6.41 13.55
CA PHE A 32 10.21 -5.19 14.37
C PHE A 32 11.25 -4.21 13.86
N THR A 33 10.79 -3.09 13.31
CA THR A 33 11.65 -2.03 12.79
C THR A 33 11.30 -0.70 13.47
N GLU A 34 12.33 0.09 13.75
CA GLU A 34 12.16 1.45 14.25
C GLU A 34 11.74 2.34 13.07
N VAL A 35 10.51 2.84 13.14
CA VAL A 35 9.95 3.77 12.14
C VAL A 35 9.68 5.10 12.78
N SER A 36 9.95 6.18 12.06
CA SER A 36 9.67 7.51 12.58
C SER A 36 8.18 7.83 12.55
N VAL A 37 7.73 8.63 13.51
CA VAL A 37 6.32 9.09 13.56
C VAL A 37 5.93 9.90 12.32
N TRP A 38 6.89 10.62 11.70
CA TRP A 38 6.65 11.34 10.45
C TRP A 38 6.57 10.41 9.24
N GLY A 39 7.35 9.31 9.22
CA GLY A 39 7.27 8.28 8.18
C GLY A 39 5.93 7.56 8.21
N ILE A 40 5.46 7.19 9.41
CA ILE A 40 4.11 6.60 9.61
C ILE A 40 3.04 7.53 9.05
N ARG A 41 3.08 8.82 9.42
CA ARG A 41 2.11 9.80 8.93
C ARG A 41 2.12 9.90 7.40
N ALA A 42 3.30 10.02 6.79
CA ALA A 42 3.44 10.12 5.34
C ALA A 42 2.92 8.87 4.62
N ALA A 43 3.23 7.67 5.15
CA ALA A 43 2.74 6.40 4.62
C ALA A 43 1.20 6.33 4.61
N LEU A 44 0.56 6.74 5.71
CA LEU A 44 -0.91 6.75 5.83
C LEU A 44 -1.55 7.75 4.87
N GLU A 45 -0.99 8.96 4.76
CA GLU A 45 -1.46 9.98 3.81
C GLU A 45 -1.34 9.49 2.35
N ALA A 46 -0.22 8.86 2.00
CA ALA A 46 0.01 8.31 0.66
C ALA A 46 -0.93 7.13 0.34
N ALA A 47 -1.13 6.21 1.28
CA ALA A 47 -2.05 5.08 1.12
C ALA A 47 -3.51 5.55 0.91
N PHE A 48 -3.95 6.54 1.67
CA PHE A 48 -5.29 7.12 1.52
C PHE A 48 -5.48 7.76 0.15
N GLU A 49 -4.51 8.57 -0.29
CA GLU A 49 -4.56 9.24 -1.59
C GLU A 49 -4.51 8.24 -2.76
N ALA A 50 -3.69 7.18 -2.64
CA ALA A 50 -3.63 6.09 -3.62
C ALA A 50 -5.00 5.38 -3.74
N GLY A 51 -5.63 5.06 -2.61
CA GLY A 51 -6.97 4.47 -2.57
C GLY A 51 -8.03 5.39 -3.20
N ARG A 52 -7.99 6.69 -2.90
CA ARG A 52 -8.90 7.70 -3.47
C ARG A 52 -8.76 7.81 -5.00
N ARG A 53 -7.52 7.82 -5.51
CA ARG A 53 -7.24 7.83 -6.96
C ARG A 53 -7.72 6.56 -7.64
N ALA A 54 -7.51 5.41 -7.01
CA ALA A 54 -7.97 4.13 -7.53
C ALA A 54 -9.51 4.07 -7.61
N GLY A 55 -10.23 4.67 -6.64
CA GLY A 55 -11.69 4.81 -6.67
C GLY A 55 -12.21 5.74 -7.76
N ASN A 56 -11.46 6.82 -8.06
CA ASN A 56 -11.82 7.81 -9.08
C ASN A 56 -11.33 7.47 -10.49
N ALA A 57 -10.53 6.43 -10.67
CA ALA A 57 -10.08 5.98 -11.98
C ALA A 57 -11.30 5.52 -12.80
N PRO A 58 -11.43 5.93 -14.08
CA PRO A 58 -12.49 5.46 -14.96
C PRO A 58 -12.53 3.94 -14.92
N ARG A 59 -13.68 3.37 -14.57
CA ARG A 59 -13.87 1.92 -14.68
C ARG A 59 -13.78 1.58 -16.16
N ASP A 60 -12.80 0.76 -16.52
CA ASP A 60 -12.63 0.29 -17.89
C ASP A 60 -13.98 -0.28 -18.40
N PRO A 61 -14.50 0.18 -19.55
CA PRO A 61 -15.75 -0.34 -20.13
C PRO A 61 -15.74 -1.85 -20.40
N ALA A 62 -14.58 -2.53 -20.33
CA ALA A 62 -14.54 -3.99 -20.31
C ALA A 62 -15.11 -4.62 -19.01
N GLN A 63 -15.24 -3.87 -17.92
CA GLN A 63 -15.72 -4.36 -16.61
C GLN A 63 -17.23 -4.19 -16.38
N ILE A 64 -17.96 -3.55 -17.29
CA ILE A 64 -19.42 -3.31 -17.19
C ILE A 64 -20.26 -4.39 -17.89
N ALA A 65 -19.64 -5.37 -18.54
CA ALA A 65 -20.35 -6.38 -19.34
C ALA A 65 -20.71 -7.68 -18.59
N GLU A 66 -20.37 -7.82 -17.30
CA GLU A 66 -20.68 -9.02 -16.49
C GLU A 66 -21.49 -8.69 -15.23
N GLY A 67 -22.47 -7.78 -15.34
CA GLY A 67 -23.41 -7.42 -14.28
C GLY A 67 -24.84 -7.83 -14.60
#